data_AF-A0A2V7Q5H5-F1
#
_entry.id   AF-A0A2V7Q5H5-F1
#
_cell.length_a   1.000
_cell.length_b   1.000
_cell.length_c   1.000
_cell.angle_alpha   90.00
_cell.angle_beta   90.00
_cell.angle_gamma   90.00
#
_symmetry.space_group_name_H-M   'P 1'
#
loop_
_entity.id
_entity.type
_entity.pdbx_description
1 polymer ?
#
loop_
_entity_poly.entity_id
_entity_poly.type
_entity_poly.pdbx_seq_one_letter_code
_entity_poly.pdbx_strand_id
1 'polypeptide(L)' 'PKLKGIKTKPGPGSGAPVLADALAWVECRVVATLPSGDHTLVLGEVVEAGVEHEGARPLTLQESGLTYTG' A
#
# COMPACT_ATOMS: atom_id res chain seq x y z
N PRO A 1 13.75 8.63 -9.14
CA PRO A 1 12.56 8.42 -8.28
C PRO A 1 12.32 6.93 -8.04
N LYS A 2 11.85 6.52 -6.85
CA LYS A 2 11.67 5.11 -6.46
C LYS A 2 10.72 4.33 -7.39
N LEU A 3 9.76 4.99 -8.01
CA LEU A 3 8.76 4.39 -8.90
C LEU A 3 9.11 4.45 -10.40
N LYS A 4 10.36 4.81 -10.77
CA LYS A 4 10.76 4.92 -12.18
C LYS A 4 10.59 3.56 -12.88
N GLY A 5 9.81 3.52 -13.95
CA GLY A 5 9.56 2.31 -14.74
C GLY A 5 8.38 1.45 -14.27
N ILE A 6 7.71 1.84 -13.18
CA ILE A 6 6.50 1.17 -12.69
C ILE A 6 5.27 1.87 -13.25
N LYS A 7 4.31 1.11 -13.80
CA LYS A 7 3.03 1.66 -14.30
C LYS A 7 2.15 2.07 -13.13
N THR A 8 1.64 3.30 -13.17
CA THR A 8 0.73 3.82 -12.15
C THR A 8 -0.45 4.56 -12.77
N LYS A 9 -1.54 4.67 -12.00
CA LYS A 9 -2.67 5.56 -12.26
C LYS A 9 -2.92 6.44 -11.02
N PRO A 10 -3.47 7.66 -11.16
CA PRO A 10 -3.84 8.45 -10.00
C PRO A 10 -5.00 7.77 -9.26
N GLY A 11 -4.88 7.65 -7.94
CA GLY A 11 -5.98 7.20 -7.09
C GLY A 11 -7.09 8.26 -7.00
N PRO A 12 -8.36 7.85 -6.90
CA PRO A 12 -9.52 8.72 -7.12
C PRO A 12 -9.75 9.76 -6.01
N GLY A 13 -9.42 9.46 -4.75
CA GLY A 13 -9.61 10.37 -3.63
C GLY A 13 -8.37 11.20 -3.30
N SER A 14 -7.18 10.60 -3.37
CA SER A 14 -5.93 11.25 -2.94
C SER A 14 -5.05 11.76 -4.08
N GLY A 15 -5.24 11.25 -5.30
CA GLY A 15 -4.31 11.48 -6.42
C GLY A 15 -2.96 10.76 -6.27
N ALA A 16 -2.77 9.98 -5.20
CA ALA A 16 -1.55 9.20 -4.98
C ALA A 16 -1.38 8.15 -6.10
N PRO A 17 -0.13 7.75 -6.41
CA PRO A 17 0.11 6.76 -7.45
C PRO A 17 -0.35 5.36 -7.00
N VAL A 18 -1.42 4.86 -7.62
CA VAL A 18 -1.85 3.46 -7.53
C VAL A 18 -1.05 2.64 -8.54
N LEU A 19 -0.45 1.53 -8.11
CA LEU A 19 0.30 0.64 -8.99
C LEU A 19 -0.67 -0.17 -9.87
N ALA A 20 -0.56 -0.05 -11.19
CA ALA A 20 -1.50 -0.67 -12.13
C ALA A 20 -1.44 -2.22 -12.11
N ASP A 21 -0.29 -2.78 -11.73
CA ASP A 21 -0.05 -4.22 -11.69
C ASP A 21 -0.21 -4.81 -10.27
N ALA A 22 -0.64 -4.01 -9.27
CA ALA A 22 -0.92 -4.50 -7.92
C ALA A 22 -2.28 -5.22 -7.86
N LEU A 23 -2.47 -6.17 -6.93
CA LEU A 23 -3.73 -6.89 -6.78
C LEU A 23 -4.92 -5.96 -6.45
N ALA A 24 -4.73 -5.09 -5.47
CA ALA A 24 -5.72 -4.17 -4.93
C ALA A 24 -5.02 -3.00 -4.22
N TRP A 25 -5.76 -1.95 -3.88
CA TRP A 25 -5.26 -0.77 -3.19
C TRP A 25 -6.31 -0.19 -2.25
N VAL A 26 -5.84 0.59 -1.27
CA VAL A 26 -6.65 1.42 -0.37
C VAL A 26 -6.04 2.82 -0.32
N GLU A 27 -6.88 3.84 -0.28
CA GLU A 27 -6.49 5.19 0.09
C GLU A 27 -6.97 5.48 1.50
N CYS A 28 -6.10 6.06 2.31
CA CYS A 28 -6.39 6.32 3.71
C CYS A 28 -6.17 7.80 4.07
N ARG A 29 -7.05 8.33 4.92
CA ARG A 29 -6.81 9.56 5.67
C ARG A 29 -6.11 9.20 6.97
N VAL A 30 -4.97 9.82 7.27
CA VAL A 30 -4.29 9.62 8.56
C VAL A 30 -5.15 10.23 9.67
N VAL A 31 -5.58 9.40 10.62
CA VAL A 31 -6.40 9.82 11.76
C VAL A 31 -5.61 9.89 13.06
N ALA A 32 -4.53 9.12 13.19
CA ALA A 32 -3.61 9.21 14.31
C ALA A 32 -2.21 8.69 13.95
N THR A 33 -1.21 9.14 14.71
CA THR A 33 0.15 8.60 14.70
C THR A 33 0.56 8.33 16.14
N LEU A 34 0.94 7.09 16.45
CA LEU A 34 1.31 6.67 17.79
C LEU A 34 2.80 6.28 17.82
N PRO A 35 3.62 6.87 18.71
CA PRO A 35 4.97 6.40 18.94
C PRO A 35 4.97 4.90 19.33
N SER A 36 5.88 4.10 18.76
CA SER A 36 5.89 2.64 18.94
C SER A 36 7.33 2.11 18.84
N GLY A 37 8.17 2.51 19.81
CA GLY A 37 9.60 2.19 19.81
C GLY A 37 10.37 3.04 18.80
N ASP A 38 11.15 2.39 17.94
CA ASP A 38 11.88 3.01 16.83
C ASP A 38 11.01 3.22 15.57
N HIS A 39 9.75 2.76 15.60
CA HIS A 39 8.76 2.95 14.56
C HIS A 39 7.58 3.80 15.03
N THR A 40 6.77 4.27 14.08
CA THR A 40 5.49 4.96 14.33
C THR A 40 4.35 4.12 13.79
N LEU A 41 3.34 3.85 14.63
CA LEU A 41 2.09 3.26 14.18
C LEU A 41 1.21 4.37 13.59
N VAL A 42 0.95 4.31 12.29
CA VAL A 42 0.05 5.24 11.61
C VAL A 42 -1.33 4.60 11.49
N LEU A 43 -2.34 5.20 12.12
CA LEU A 43 -3.72 4.79 12.00
C LEU A 43 -4.38 5.55 10.85
N GLY A 44 -4.87 4.81 9.86
CA GLY A 44 -5.54 5.35 8.68
C GLY A 44 -6.99 4.90 8.58
N GLU A 45 -7.89 5.85 8.30
CA GLU A 45 -9.27 5.59 7.90
C GLU A 45 -9.31 5.39 6.38
N VAL A 46 -9.86 4.26 5.91
CA VAL A 46 -10.03 3.99 4.48
C VAL A 46 -11.08 4.93 3.91
N VAL A 47 -10.71 5.73 2.91
CA VAL A 47 -11.61 6.68 2.23
C VAL A 47 -11.98 6.23 0.82
N GLU A 48 -11.12 5.47 0.16
CA GLU A 48 -11.36 4.84 -1.15
C GLU A 48 -10.63 3.49 -1.21
N ALA A 49 -11.12 2.57 -2.03
CA ALA A 49 -10.47 1.28 -2.26
C ALA A 49 -10.82 0.72 -3.65
N GLY A 50 -9.97 -0.16 -4.16
CA GLY A 50 -10.22 -0.82 -5.43
C GLY A 50 -9.46 -2.13 -5.59
N VAL A 51 -9.98 -2.98 -6.48
CA VAL A 51 -9.35 -4.23 -6.94
C VAL A 51 -8.95 -4.01 -8.40
N GLU A 52 -7.68 -4.23 -8.72
CA GLU A 52 -7.21 -4.14 -10.11
C GLU A 52 -7.27 -5.50 -10.80
N HIS A 53 -6.98 -6.59 -10.07
CA HIS A 53 -6.94 -7.94 -10.61
C HIS A 53 -7.65 -8.93 -9.68
N GLU A 54 -8.81 -9.44 -10.09
CA GLU A 54 -9.55 -10.44 -9.32
C GLU A 54 -8.94 -11.85 -9.43
N GLY A 55 -9.17 -12.69 -8.42
CA GLY A 55 -8.81 -14.12 -8.46
C GLY A 55 -7.32 -14.44 -8.30
N ALA A 56 -6.44 -13.45 -8.26
CA ALA A 56 -5.02 -13.63 -7.94
C ALA A 56 -4.81 -13.71 -6.42
N ARG A 57 -3.76 -14.43 -6.00
CA ARG A 57 -3.36 -14.57 -4.59
C ARG A 57 -2.39 -13.46 -4.19
N PRO A 58 -2.53 -12.85 -2.99
CA PRO A 58 -1.53 -11.91 -2.48
C PRO A 58 -0.16 -12.56 -2.34
N LEU A 59 0.90 -11.80 -2.62
CA LEU A 59 2.28 -12.21 -2.30
C LEU A 59 2.52 -12.02 -0.80
N THR A 60 2.81 -13.11 -0.09
CA THR A 60 3.17 -13.02 1.33
C THR A 60 4.66 -12.70 1.50
N LEU A 61 5.04 -12.09 2.63
CA LEU A 61 6.45 -11.81 2.94
C LEU A 61 7.28 -13.11 2.94
N GLN A 62 6.70 -14.21 3.43
CA GLN A 62 7.32 -15.53 3.44
C GLN A 62 7.67 -16.04 2.03
N GLU A 63 6.77 -15.88 1.06
CA GLU A 63 7.00 -16.30 -0.33
C GLU A 63 8.02 -15.41 -1.07
N SER A 64 8.14 -14.14 -0.68
CA SER A 64 9.05 -13.19 -1.33
C SER A 64 10.53 -13.49 -1.09
N GLY A 65 10.87 -14.28 -0.06
CA GLY A 65 12.25 -14.50 0.39
C GLY A 65 12.91 -13.29 1.05
N LEU A 66 12.18 -12.17 1.21
CA LEU A 66 12.65 -10.97 1.90
C LEU A 66 12.44 -11.11 3.40
N THR A 67 13.32 -10.48 4.18
CA THR A 67 13.18 -10.35 5.64
C THR A 67 13.10 -8.88 5.99
N TYR A 68 12.07 -8.50 6.75
CA TYR A 68 11.88 -7.16 7.29
C TYR A 68 11.49 -7.26 8.76
N THR A 69 12.41 -7.80 9.54
CA THR A 69 12.35 -7.97 11.00
C THR A 69 13.72 -8.44 11.47
N GLY A 70 14.05 -8.17 12.72
CA GLY A 70 15.34 -8.40 13.37
C GLY A 70 15.56 -7.35 14.44
#